data_AF-A0A250JQ79-F1
#
_entry.id   AF-A0A250JQ79-F1
#
_cell.length_a   1.000
_cell.length_b   1.000
_cell.length_c   1.000
_cell.angle_alpha   90.00
_cell.angle_beta   90.00
_cell.angle_gamma   90.00
#
_symmetry.space_group_name_H-M   'P 1'
#
loop_
_entity.id
_entity.type
_entity.pdbx_description
1 polymer ?
#
loop_
_entity_poly.entity_id
_entity_poly.type
_entity_poly.pdbx_seq_one_letter_code
_entity_poly.pdbx_strand_id
1 'polypeptide(L)'
;MIDLFEPRMPEDKLHESFRLIRQDPAYAPVMPVIQGWAAGLLERRREGDKFVKELQSTFNSAMWELYLNRALMELGFEVDFSKSAPDFCVTTPGGYRFNIEAVISDRSPSAPTIAGLSEQDFKIQSALKLIGKLNDKVRLYRGDGGKKYPYGVLEHVREAPFVVAIAPFDSDLSLTQNNELINLVLFGLGAPSHEADTFGHQERVVRIQKKPGTEIDVGIFTNDSFKEISAVIFSTTGTFGKAVIESGIDRLVRSCRYRVIDKDLAQAGDPSWSLGEQYLAQGKLDFLKRYRWEDESLIYGMDVRICSSRVHRETHLDGLHIYYNPYAEHPLDPGTFWSAEITHNFYDVAADGPQQDHPDGALVSRQVHAPNSLALAHLLHSNGFMR
;
A
#
# COMPACT_ATOMS: atom_id res chain seq x y z
N MET A 1 -20.97 -2.48 -21.55
CA MET A 1 -19.85 -2.18 -20.63
C MET A 1 -18.58 -2.18 -21.46
N ILE A 2 -17.66 -1.25 -21.21
CA ILE A 2 -16.36 -1.21 -21.90
C ILE A 2 -15.49 -2.37 -21.37
N ASP A 3 -14.91 -3.16 -22.28
CA ASP A 3 -14.00 -4.25 -21.94
C ASP A 3 -12.57 -3.70 -21.74
N LEU A 4 -12.02 -3.88 -20.54
CA LEU A 4 -10.66 -3.45 -20.18
C LEU A 4 -9.57 -4.19 -20.96
N PHE A 5 -9.83 -5.45 -21.32
CA PHE A 5 -8.84 -6.37 -21.87
C PHE A 5 -8.89 -6.49 -23.40
N GLU A 6 -9.83 -5.79 -24.05
CA GLU A 6 -9.84 -5.60 -25.50
C GLU A 6 -8.73 -4.61 -25.91
N PRO A 7 -7.70 -5.03 -26.67
CA PRO A 7 -6.60 -4.14 -27.05
C PRO A 7 -7.08 -2.94 -27.87
N ARG A 8 -6.70 -1.74 -27.43
CA ARG A 8 -7.00 -0.45 -28.08
C ARG A 8 -5.78 0.18 -28.74
N MET A 9 -4.64 -0.52 -28.69
CA MET A 9 -3.34 -0.05 -29.14
C MET A 9 -2.56 -1.20 -29.80
N PRO A 10 -1.59 -0.89 -30.69
CA PRO A 10 -0.66 -1.88 -31.23
C PRO A 10 0.11 -2.65 -30.14
N GLU A 11 0.45 -3.91 -30.41
CA GLU A 11 1.07 -4.83 -29.44
C GLU A 11 2.40 -4.30 -28.84
N ASP A 12 3.19 -3.58 -29.63
CA ASP A 12 4.46 -2.96 -29.22
C ASP A 12 4.27 -1.78 -28.24
N LYS A 13 3.05 -1.25 -28.14
CA LYS A 13 2.69 -0.21 -27.17
C LYS A 13 1.98 -0.74 -25.93
N LEU A 14 1.69 -2.04 -25.88
CA LEU A 14 1.09 -2.66 -24.71
C LEU A 14 2.15 -2.93 -23.64
N HIS A 15 1.83 -2.54 -22.41
CA HIS A 15 2.63 -2.83 -21.24
C HIS A 15 2.84 -4.34 -21.08
N GLU A 16 4.03 -4.76 -20.65
CA GLU A 16 4.40 -6.17 -20.51
C GLU A 16 3.42 -6.94 -19.62
N SER A 17 3.07 -6.39 -18.45
CA SER A 17 2.09 -7.01 -17.56
C SER A 17 0.71 -7.18 -18.19
N PHE A 18 0.24 -6.20 -18.98
CA PHE A 18 -1.03 -6.31 -19.68
C PHE A 18 -0.99 -7.44 -20.73
N ARG A 19 0.10 -7.52 -21.50
CA ARG A 19 0.32 -8.62 -22.45
C ARG A 19 0.35 -9.98 -21.76
N LEU A 20 1.08 -10.11 -20.65
CA LEU A 20 1.18 -11.35 -19.89
C LEU A 20 -0.19 -11.84 -19.41
N ILE A 21 -0.98 -10.96 -18.79
CA ILE A 21 -2.31 -11.30 -18.27
C ILE A 21 -3.25 -11.75 -19.38
N ARG A 22 -3.19 -11.08 -20.54
CA ARG A 22 -4.04 -11.40 -21.69
C ARG A 22 -3.63 -12.69 -22.39
N GLN A 23 -2.33 -12.96 -22.49
CA GLN A 23 -1.80 -14.07 -23.29
C GLN A 23 -1.71 -15.39 -22.52
N ASP A 24 -1.49 -15.35 -21.21
CA ASP A 24 -1.41 -16.56 -20.38
C ASP A 24 -2.81 -17.06 -19.98
N PRO A 25 -3.25 -18.24 -20.46
CA PRO A 25 -4.57 -18.79 -20.12
C PRO A 25 -4.77 -18.99 -18.61
N ALA A 26 -3.69 -19.13 -17.83
CA ALA A 26 -3.77 -19.27 -16.38
C ALA A 26 -4.29 -18.01 -15.67
N TYR A 27 -4.20 -16.84 -16.32
CA TYR A 27 -4.74 -15.58 -15.80
C TYR A 27 -6.12 -15.21 -16.36
N ALA A 28 -6.72 -16.04 -17.22
CA ALA A 28 -8.06 -15.79 -17.75
C ALA A 28 -9.13 -15.53 -16.65
N PRO A 29 -9.12 -16.23 -15.49
CA PRO A 29 -10.05 -15.95 -14.40
C PRO A 29 -9.83 -14.60 -13.69
N VAL A 30 -8.65 -13.99 -13.84
CA VAL A 30 -8.32 -12.70 -13.19
C VAL A 30 -8.92 -11.52 -13.93
N MET A 31 -9.06 -11.62 -15.25
CA MET A 31 -9.61 -10.54 -16.08
C MET A 31 -11.03 -10.09 -15.65
N PRO A 32 -12.02 -10.97 -15.44
CA PRO A 32 -13.34 -10.54 -14.98
C PRO A 32 -13.33 -9.94 -13.57
N VAL A 33 -12.38 -10.33 -12.70
CA VAL A 33 -12.20 -9.70 -11.38
C VAL A 33 -11.78 -8.24 -11.54
N ILE A 34 -10.71 -7.99 -12.30
CA ILE A 34 -10.22 -6.63 -12.58
C ILE A 34 -11.28 -5.78 -13.30
N GLN A 35 -12.05 -6.39 -14.21
CA GLN A 35 -13.19 -5.74 -14.85
C GLN A 35 -14.25 -5.29 -13.83
N GLY A 36 -14.50 -6.09 -12.80
CA GLY A 36 -15.42 -5.77 -11.70
C GLY A 36 -14.95 -4.60 -10.83
N TRP A 37 -13.63 -4.43 -10.66
CA TRP A 37 -13.06 -3.29 -9.93
C TRP A 37 -13.30 -1.94 -10.61
N ALA A 38 -13.66 -1.94 -11.90
CA ALA A 38 -13.87 -0.73 -12.69
C ALA A 38 -15.35 -0.26 -12.75
N ALA A 39 -16.23 -0.85 -11.92
CA ALA A 39 -17.62 -0.41 -11.82
C ALA A 39 -17.72 1.09 -11.46
N GLY A 40 -18.68 1.80 -12.05
CA GLY A 40 -18.79 3.27 -11.98
C GLY A 40 -17.79 4.01 -12.85
N LEU A 41 -16.50 3.68 -12.76
CA LEU A 41 -15.40 4.36 -13.47
C LEU A 41 -15.56 4.34 -15.00
N LEU A 42 -16.02 3.22 -15.56
CA LEU A 42 -16.15 3.04 -17.02
C LEU A 42 -17.48 3.53 -17.62
N GLU A 43 -18.39 4.09 -16.82
CA GLU A 43 -19.74 4.44 -17.30
C GLU A 43 -19.74 5.69 -18.20
N ARG A 44 -18.66 6.48 -18.16
CA ARG A 44 -18.47 7.66 -19.01
C ARG A 44 -17.63 7.31 -20.23
N ARG A 45 -18.25 7.21 -21.40
CA ARG A 45 -17.61 6.71 -22.63
C ARG A 45 -16.23 7.32 -22.93
N ARG A 46 -16.06 8.65 -22.86
CA ARG A 46 -14.77 9.31 -23.19
C ARG A 46 -13.68 9.06 -22.14
N GLU A 47 -14.04 9.10 -20.87
CA GLU A 47 -13.12 8.86 -19.75
C GLU A 47 -12.78 7.38 -19.67
N GLY A 48 -13.76 6.49 -19.86
CA GLY A 48 -13.56 5.05 -19.96
C GLY A 48 -12.64 4.65 -21.12
N ASP A 49 -12.82 5.21 -22.32
CA ASP A 49 -11.94 4.94 -23.47
C ASP A 49 -10.50 5.41 -23.21
N LYS A 50 -10.32 6.50 -22.45
CA LYS A 50 -9.00 6.99 -22.04
C LYS A 50 -8.39 6.05 -21.00
N PHE A 51 -9.16 5.70 -19.97
CA PHE A 51 -8.72 4.82 -18.89
C PHE A 51 -8.29 3.44 -19.41
N VAL A 52 -9.02 2.85 -20.35
CA VAL A 52 -8.63 1.56 -20.97
C VAL A 52 -7.27 1.65 -21.65
N LYS A 53 -6.96 2.76 -22.33
CA LYS A 53 -5.63 2.96 -22.93
C LYS A 53 -4.56 3.10 -21.85
N GLU A 54 -4.85 3.81 -20.76
CA GLU A 54 -3.95 3.97 -19.62
C GLU A 54 -3.68 2.62 -18.91
N LEU A 55 -4.69 1.77 -18.74
CA LEU A 55 -4.48 0.40 -18.26
C LEU A 55 -3.56 -0.41 -19.16
N GLN A 56 -3.67 -0.21 -20.47
CA GLN A 56 -2.87 -0.91 -21.48
C GLN A 56 -1.44 -0.39 -21.61
N SER A 57 -1.18 0.91 -21.40
CA SER A 57 0.14 1.51 -21.57
C SER A 57 0.89 1.82 -20.26
N THR A 58 0.15 2.15 -19.19
CA THR A 58 0.66 2.59 -17.87
C THR A 58 0.05 1.74 -16.76
N PHE A 59 0.24 0.43 -16.89
CA PHE A 59 -0.46 -0.61 -16.14
C PHE A 59 -0.48 -0.40 -14.62
N ASN A 60 0.65 -0.12 -13.98
CA ASN A 60 0.72 0.00 -12.52
C ASN A 60 -0.11 1.19 -11.98
N SER A 61 -0.13 2.33 -12.68
CA SER A 61 -0.91 3.51 -12.26
C SER A 61 -2.40 3.21 -12.34
N ALA A 62 -2.84 2.69 -13.49
CA ALA A 62 -4.25 2.35 -13.70
C ALA A 62 -4.71 1.22 -12.76
N MET A 63 -3.85 0.23 -12.48
CA MET A 63 -4.16 -0.82 -11.50
C MET A 63 -4.31 -0.27 -10.08
N TRP A 64 -3.51 0.72 -9.70
CA TRP A 64 -3.66 1.41 -8.41
C TRP A 64 -4.99 2.15 -8.32
N GLU A 65 -5.39 2.85 -9.38
CA GLU A 65 -6.70 3.49 -9.47
C GLU A 65 -7.87 2.48 -9.40
N LEU A 66 -7.77 1.32 -10.09
CA LEU A 66 -8.78 0.25 -9.97
C LEU A 66 -8.86 -0.32 -8.55
N TYR A 67 -7.71 -0.53 -7.92
CA TYR A 67 -7.66 -1.00 -6.54
C TYR A 67 -8.36 -0.01 -5.60
N LEU A 68 -8.04 1.29 -5.72
CA LEU A 68 -8.67 2.34 -4.93
C LEU A 68 -10.18 2.43 -5.19
N ASN A 69 -10.61 2.41 -6.46
CA ASN A 69 -12.03 2.42 -6.81
C ASN A 69 -12.78 1.28 -6.12
N ARG A 70 -12.23 0.06 -6.16
CA ARG A 70 -12.83 -1.09 -5.46
C ARG A 70 -12.81 -0.95 -3.94
N ALA A 71 -11.75 -0.39 -3.36
CA ALA A 71 -11.70 -0.14 -1.91
C ALA A 71 -12.76 0.87 -1.46
N LEU A 72 -12.93 1.96 -2.21
CA LEU A 72 -13.96 2.98 -1.95
C LEU A 72 -15.37 2.38 -2.06
N MET A 73 -15.61 1.53 -3.06
CA MET A 73 -16.88 0.81 -3.20
C MET A 73 -17.17 -0.12 -2.01
N GLU A 74 -16.18 -0.86 -1.50
CA GLU A 74 -16.36 -1.73 -0.33
C GLU A 74 -16.63 -0.96 0.97
N LEU A 75 -16.08 0.25 1.08
CA LEU A 75 -16.37 1.18 2.18
C LEU A 75 -17.75 1.87 2.02
N GLY A 76 -18.46 1.62 0.92
CA GLY A 76 -19.76 2.23 0.62
C GLY A 76 -19.66 3.70 0.20
N PHE A 77 -18.48 4.16 -0.24
CA PHE A 77 -18.28 5.54 -0.66
C PHE A 77 -18.71 5.75 -2.11
N GLU A 78 -19.28 6.91 -2.38
CA GLU A 78 -19.65 7.33 -3.72
C GLU A 78 -18.55 8.22 -4.33
N VAL A 79 -18.25 7.99 -5.61
CA VAL A 79 -17.27 8.79 -6.36
C VAL A 79 -17.99 9.61 -7.44
N ASP A 80 -17.81 10.93 -7.41
CA ASP A 80 -18.27 11.83 -8.45
C ASP A 80 -17.27 11.90 -9.60
N PHE A 81 -17.42 11.00 -10.57
CA PHE A 81 -16.63 11.00 -11.81
C PHE A 81 -16.95 12.23 -12.72
N SER A 82 -17.82 13.17 -12.33
CA SER A 82 -18.07 14.42 -13.08
C SER A 82 -16.93 15.41 -13.04
N LYS A 83 -16.05 15.26 -12.05
CA LYS A 83 -14.89 16.09 -11.88
C LYS A 83 -13.71 15.43 -12.57
N SER A 84 -12.98 16.22 -13.36
CA SER A 84 -11.79 15.73 -14.07
C SER A 84 -10.54 15.63 -13.20
N ALA A 85 -10.61 16.14 -11.97
CA ALA A 85 -9.51 16.19 -11.00
C ALA A 85 -10.05 16.64 -9.63
N PRO A 86 -9.53 16.15 -8.50
CA PRO A 86 -8.60 15.02 -8.38
C PRO A 86 -9.23 13.70 -8.87
N ASP A 87 -8.45 12.62 -8.95
CA ASP A 87 -8.90 11.34 -9.53
C ASP A 87 -10.19 10.79 -8.89
N PHE A 88 -10.39 11.00 -7.57
CA PHE A 88 -11.62 10.63 -6.87
C PHE A 88 -12.16 11.81 -6.04
N CYS A 89 -13.35 12.28 -6.39
CA CYS A 89 -14.13 13.22 -5.58
C CYS A 89 -15.16 12.42 -4.78
N VAL A 90 -14.90 12.22 -3.49
CA VAL A 90 -15.56 11.18 -2.68
C VAL A 90 -16.62 11.77 -1.76
N THR A 91 -17.75 11.08 -1.63
CA THR A 91 -18.77 11.33 -0.61
C THR A 91 -19.02 10.03 0.19
N THR A 92 -18.92 10.11 1.51
CA THR A 92 -19.24 8.97 2.40
C THR A 92 -20.76 8.82 2.58
N PRO A 93 -21.27 7.68 3.09
CA PRO A 93 -22.69 7.52 3.40
C PRO A 93 -23.27 8.61 4.32
N GLY A 94 -22.45 9.21 5.19
CA GLY A 94 -22.83 10.30 6.07
C GLY A 94 -22.82 11.69 5.41
N GLY A 95 -22.49 11.78 4.11
CA GLY A 95 -22.39 13.03 3.36
C GLY A 95 -21.06 13.78 3.55
N TYR A 96 -20.09 13.20 4.27
CA TYR A 96 -18.76 13.78 4.40
C TYR A 96 -18.01 13.71 3.06
N ARG A 97 -17.32 14.80 2.69
CA ARG A 97 -16.69 14.94 1.38
C ARG A 97 -15.19 15.15 1.53
N PHE A 98 -14.43 14.50 0.67
CA PHE A 98 -12.98 14.66 0.55
C PHE A 98 -12.53 14.27 -0.86
N ASN A 99 -11.29 14.59 -1.20
CA ASN A 99 -10.74 14.30 -2.52
C ASN A 99 -9.49 13.42 -2.40
N ILE A 100 -9.31 12.50 -3.34
CA ILE A 100 -8.15 11.62 -3.42
C ILE A 100 -7.48 11.82 -4.78
N GLU A 101 -6.17 12.05 -4.76
CA GLU A 101 -5.33 11.97 -5.94
C GLU A 101 -4.48 10.70 -5.86
N ALA A 102 -4.58 9.85 -6.88
CA ALA A 102 -3.79 8.62 -6.99
C ALA A 102 -2.41 8.91 -7.60
N VAL A 103 -1.40 8.23 -7.09
CA VAL A 103 -0.04 8.31 -7.63
C VAL A 103 0.74 7.06 -7.32
N ILE A 104 1.72 6.73 -8.17
CA ILE A 104 2.71 5.70 -7.90
C ILE A 104 4.11 6.30 -7.87
N SER A 105 5.01 5.76 -7.05
CA SER A 105 6.45 5.97 -7.26
C SER A 105 6.92 4.99 -8.32
N ASP A 106 6.98 5.43 -9.58
CA ASP A 106 7.31 4.54 -10.71
C ASP A 106 8.82 4.25 -10.82
N ARG A 107 9.16 3.19 -11.57
CA ARG A 107 10.55 2.84 -11.90
C ARG A 107 11.14 3.91 -12.82
N SER A 108 12.41 4.27 -12.60
CA SER A 108 13.09 5.11 -13.58
C SER A 108 13.45 4.23 -14.79
N PRO A 109 13.20 4.66 -16.04
CA PRO A 109 13.66 3.94 -17.22
C PRO A 109 15.17 3.67 -17.22
N SER A 110 15.94 4.50 -16.51
CA SER A 110 17.40 4.39 -16.32
C SER A 110 17.81 3.73 -15.00
N ALA A 111 16.87 3.20 -14.21
CA ALA A 111 17.20 2.57 -12.93
C ALA A 111 18.07 1.32 -13.18
N PRO A 112 19.18 1.14 -12.43
CA PRO A 112 19.96 -0.08 -12.54
C PRO A 112 19.09 -1.31 -12.30
N THR A 113 19.43 -2.42 -12.95
CA THR A 113 18.92 -3.74 -12.55
C THR A 113 19.29 -3.98 -11.08
N ILE A 114 18.45 -4.67 -10.32
CA ILE A 114 18.68 -4.94 -8.86
C ILE A 114 20.09 -5.50 -8.58
N ALA A 115 20.71 -6.16 -9.55
CA ALA A 115 22.08 -6.63 -9.49
C ALA A 115 23.08 -5.46 -9.27
N GLY A 116 23.41 -5.19 -8.00
CA GLY A 116 24.47 -4.26 -7.59
C GLY A 116 24.04 -3.10 -6.70
N LEU A 117 22.75 -2.95 -6.38
CA LEU A 117 22.28 -1.95 -5.40
C LEU A 117 22.37 -2.53 -3.99
N SER A 118 22.98 -1.78 -3.06
CA SER A 118 22.89 -2.12 -1.64
C SER A 118 21.46 -1.91 -1.12
N GLU A 119 21.09 -2.62 -0.05
CA GLU A 119 19.79 -2.41 0.60
C GLU A 119 19.60 -0.94 1.03
N GLN A 120 20.67 -0.32 1.54
CA GLN A 120 20.66 1.08 1.94
C GLN A 120 20.40 2.02 0.76
N ASP A 121 21.07 1.80 -0.37
CA ASP A 121 20.86 2.62 -1.58
C ASP A 121 19.44 2.47 -2.10
N PHE A 122 18.90 1.24 -2.08
CA PHE A 122 17.51 0.98 -2.45
C PHE A 122 16.53 1.75 -1.54
N LYS A 123 16.71 1.69 -0.22
CA LYS A 123 15.86 2.39 0.76
C LYS A 123 15.89 3.90 0.55
N ILE A 124 17.07 4.50 0.38
CA ILE A 124 17.22 5.94 0.13
C ILE A 124 16.55 6.33 -1.19
N GLN A 125 16.81 5.61 -2.29
CA GLN A 125 16.22 5.93 -3.61
C GLN A 125 14.69 5.85 -3.59
N SER A 126 14.14 4.85 -2.92
CA SER A 126 12.71 4.64 -2.77
C SER A 126 12.06 5.75 -1.93
N ALA A 127 12.65 6.10 -0.79
CA ALA A 127 12.20 7.21 0.05
C ALA A 127 12.22 8.55 -0.71
N LEU A 128 13.29 8.82 -1.47
CA LEU A 128 13.40 10.03 -2.31
C LEU A 128 12.32 10.11 -3.39
N LYS A 129 11.89 8.97 -3.95
CA LYS A 129 10.79 8.94 -4.91
C LYS A 129 9.45 9.20 -4.23
N LEU A 130 9.18 8.57 -3.10
CA LEU A 130 7.93 8.79 -2.34
C LEU A 130 7.77 10.27 -1.96
N ILE A 131 8.78 10.87 -1.33
CA ILE A 131 8.73 12.29 -0.95
C ILE A 131 8.69 13.22 -2.17
N GLY A 132 9.34 12.84 -3.27
CA GLY A 132 9.25 13.56 -4.54
C GLY A 132 7.83 13.60 -5.09
N LYS A 133 7.12 12.47 -5.08
CA LYS A 133 5.71 12.40 -5.52
C LYS A 133 4.78 13.20 -4.61
N LEU A 134 4.98 13.14 -3.31
CA LEU A 134 4.20 13.96 -2.36
C LEU A 134 4.45 15.45 -2.60
N ASN A 135 5.70 15.87 -2.81
CA ASN A 135 6.03 17.25 -3.17
C ASN A 135 5.35 17.69 -4.47
N ASP A 136 5.35 16.84 -5.50
CA ASP A 136 4.66 17.13 -6.77
C ASP A 136 3.16 17.37 -6.54
N LYS A 137 2.53 16.64 -5.61
CA LYS A 137 1.11 16.82 -5.28
C LYS A 137 0.85 18.11 -4.48
N VAL A 138 1.74 18.49 -3.55
CA VAL A 138 1.67 19.82 -2.91
C VAL A 138 1.79 20.94 -3.94
N ARG A 139 2.74 20.84 -4.87
CA ARG A 139 2.91 21.81 -5.97
C ARG A 139 1.67 21.89 -6.86
N LEU A 140 1.04 20.75 -7.14
CA LEU A 140 -0.21 20.69 -7.90
C LEU A 140 -1.37 21.37 -7.15
N TYR A 141 -1.41 21.23 -5.82
CA TYR A 141 -2.40 21.90 -4.99
C TYR A 141 -2.18 23.42 -4.93
N ARG A 142 -0.94 23.86 -4.72
CA ARG A 142 -0.56 25.29 -4.61
C ARG A 142 -0.54 26.03 -5.95
N GLY A 143 -0.29 25.32 -7.05
CA GLY A 143 -0.13 25.91 -8.38
C GLY A 143 1.28 26.36 -8.74
N ASP A 144 2.28 25.82 -8.05
CA ASP A 144 3.68 26.07 -8.36
C ASP A 144 3.99 25.65 -9.81
N GLY A 145 4.75 26.47 -10.53
CA GLY A 145 5.10 26.20 -11.94
C GLY A 145 4.09 26.70 -12.98
N GLY A 146 3.17 27.61 -12.60
CA GLY A 146 2.36 28.37 -13.56
C GLY A 146 1.07 27.67 -14.03
N LYS A 147 0.55 26.72 -13.24
CA LYS A 147 -0.75 26.09 -13.54
C LYS A 147 -1.88 27.12 -13.40
N LYS A 148 -2.69 27.25 -14.45
CA LYS A 148 -3.81 28.21 -14.49
C LYS A 148 -4.94 27.87 -13.50
N TYR A 149 -5.12 26.60 -13.16
CA TYR A 149 -6.15 26.11 -12.24
C TYR A 149 -5.55 25.04 -11.31
N PRO A 150 -4.83 25.44 -10.25
CA PRO A 150 -4.35 24.49 -9.26
C PRO A 150 -5.50 23.87 -8.45
N TYR A 151 -5.23 22.76 -7.76
CA TYR A 151 -6.33 22.07 -7.07
C TYR A 151 -6.93 22.92 -5.95
N GLY A 152 -6.11 23.69 -5.22
CA GLY A 152 -6.58 24.54 -4.13
C GLY A 152 -7.54 25.66 -4.54
N VAL A 153 -7.79 25.91 -5.83
CA VAL A 153 -8.82 26.87 -6.29
C VAL A 153 -10.08 26.20 -6.82
N LEU A 154 -10.11 24.87 -6.94
CA LEU A 154 -11.29 24.13 -7.40
C LEU A 154 -12.35 24.13 -6.30
N GLU A 155 -13.59 24.45 -6.66
CA GLU A 155 -14.70 24.59 -5.70
C GLU A 155 -14.91 23.34 -4.84
N HIS A 156 -14.78 22.16 -5.44
CA HIS A 156 -14.95 20.87 -4.76
C HIS A 156 -13.71 20.41 -3.97
N VAL A 157 -12.60 21.15 -4.02
CA VAL A 157 -11.35 20.81 -3.33
C VAL A 157 -11.00 21.79 -2.22
N ARG A 158 -11.11 23.10 -2.47
CA ARG A 158 -10.47 24.15 -1.64
C ARG A 158 -10.85 24.19 -0.14
N GLU A 159 -11.98 23.60 0.25
CA GLU A 159 -12.43 23.52 1.66
C GLU A 159 -12.62 22.05 2.12
N ALA A 160 -12.19 21.09 1.31
CA ALA A 160 -12.36 19.67 1.57
C ALA A 160 -10.98 19.04 1.79
N PRO A 161 -10.87 17.99 2.63
CA PRO A 161 -9.62 17.27 2.80
C PRO A 161 -9.06 16.79 1.46
N PHE A 162 -7.77 16.99 1.26
CA PHE A 162 -7.03 16.53 0.09
C PHE A 162 -6.10 15.39 0.50
N VAL A 163 -6.41 14.20 0.02
CA VAL A 163 -5.74 12.96 0.35
C VAL A 163 -4.87 12.54 -0.84
N VAL A 164 -3.65 12.09 -0.58
CA VAL A 164 -2.81 11.49 -1.63
C VAL A 164 -2.76 9.99 -1.41
N ALA A 165 -3.22 9.22 -2.39
CA ALA A 165 -3.11 7.77 -2.37
C ALA A 165 -1.88 7.34 -3.16
N ILE A 166 -0.83 6.89 -2.47
CA ILE A 166 0.47 6.54 -3.04
C ILE A 166 0.80 5.05 -2.86
N ALA A 167 1.18 4.40 -3.96
CA ALA A 167 1.69 3.03 -3.94
C ALA A 167 3.13 2.95 -4.47
N PRO A 168 4.00 2.11 -3.87
CA PRO A 168 5.39 2.02 -4.30
C PRO A 168 5.58 0.98 -5.42
N PHE A 169 5.86 1.46 -6.63
CA PHE A 169 6.12 0.64 -7.83
C PHE A 169 7.49 0.97 -8.47
N ASP A 170 8.45 1.36 -7.64
CA ASP A 170 9.70 1.98 -8.07
C ASP A 170 10.80 0.98 -8.46
N SER A 171 10.59 -0.32 -8.16
CA SER A 171 11.48 -1.45 -8.42
C SER A 171 10.73 -2.80 -8.25
N ASP A 172 11.39 -3.92 -8.57
CA ASP A 172 10.84 -5.26 -8.33
C ASP A 172 10.85 -5.65 -6.83
N LEU A 173 11.53 -4.86 -5.98
CA LEU A 173 11.55 -4.99 -4.52
C LEU A 173 10.61 -4.02 -3.82
N SER A 174 9.88 -3.18 -4.55
CA SER A 174 9.10 -2.10 -3.92
C SER A 174 8.10 -2.61 -2.90
N LEU A 175 7.51 -3.78 -3.12
CA LEU A 175 6.52 -4.34 -2.20
C LEU A 175 7.15 -4.97 -0.94
N THR A 176 8.48 -5.14 -0.90
CA THR A 176 9.19 -5.68 0.27
C THR A 176 9.50 -4.63 1.32
N GLN A 177 9.31 -3.35 1.00
CA GLN A 177 9.55 -2.24 1.95
C GLN A 177 8.49 -2.18 3.08
N ASN A 178 7.38 -2.92 2.96
CA ASN A 178 6.22 -2.83 3.84
C ASN A 178 5.84 -1.36 4.05
N ASN A 179 5.77 -0.90 5.30
CA ASN A 179 5.52 0.48 5.67
C ASN A 179 6.77 1.25 6.13
N GLU A 180 7.97 0.65 6.08
CA GLU A 180 9.20 1.25 6.62
C GLU A 180 9.49 2.61 5.98
N LEU A 181 9.48 2.67 4.65
CA LEU A 181 9.90 3.87 3.93
C LEU A 181 8.85 4.97 3.93
N ILE A 182 7.56 4.62 3.96
CA ILE A 182 6.52 5.62 4.12
C ILE A 182 6.52 6.20 5.55
N ASN A 183 6.83 5.38 6.58
CA ASN A 183 7.04 5.86 7.95
C ASN A 183 8.25 6.81 8.03
N LEU A 184 9.34 6.50 7.33
CA LEU A 184 10.49 7.40 7.20
C LEU A 184 10.09 8.73 6.58
N VAL A 185 9.40 8.71 5.43
CA VAL A 185 9.01 9.94 4.71
C VAL A 185 8.04 10.79 5.53
N LEU A 186 7.00 10.18 6.10
CA LEU A 186 5.91 10.91 6.76
C LEU A 186 6.24 11.30 8.21
N PHE A 187 6.84 10.40 8.99
CA PHE A 187 7.08 10.59 10.43
C PHE A 187 8.55 10.68 10.81
N GLY A 188 9.47 10.50 9.86
CA GLY A 188 10.91 10.55 10.16
C GLY A 188 11.35 9.36 11.00
N LEU A 189 10.74 8.18 10.83
CA LEU A 189 11.11 6.97 11.57
C LEU A 189 12.06 6.10 10.74
N GLY A 190 13.22 5.78 11.30
CA GLY A 190 14.18 4.85 10.72
C GLY A 190 13.68 3.39 10.74
N ALA A 191 14.52 2.48 10.25
CA ALA A 191 14.24 1.05 10.33
C ALA A 191 14.09 0.59 11.79
N PRO A 192 13.19 -0.36 12.09
CA PRO A 192 13.13 -0.96 13.41
C PRO A 192 14.42 -1.75 13.69
N SER A 193 14.97 -1.59 14.88
CA SER A 193 16.13 -2.35 15.32
C SER A 193 15.79 -3.85 15.45
N HIS A 194 16.72 -4.70 15.07
CA HIS A 194 16.65 -6.14 15.24
C HIS A 194 17.57 -6.65 16.36
N GLU A 195 18.25 -5.75 17.07
CA GLU A 195 19.07 -6.09 18.23
C GLU A 195 18.20 -6.44 19.43
N ALA A 196 18.64 -7.38 20.27
CA ALA A 196 17.80 -7.96 21.32
C ALA A 196 17.36 -6.95 22.39
N ASP A 197 18.18 -5.93 22.66
CA ASP A 197 17.95 -4.90 23.68
C ASP A 197 17.09 -3.73 23.20
N THR A 198 17.05 -3.51 21.89
CA THR A 198 16.36 -2.40 21.24
C THR A 198 15.35 -2.89 20.21
N PHE A 199 14.95 -4.16 20.26
CA PHE A 199 14.12 -4.80 19.24
C PHE A 199 12.84 -3.99 18.98
N GLY A 200 12.62 -3.61 17.72
CA GLY A 200 11.48 -2.80 17.30
C GLY A 200 11.62 -1.29 17.54
N HIS A 201 12.64 -0.83 18.27
CA HIS A 201 12.92 0.60 18.42
C HIS A 201 13.28 1.23 17.08
N GLN A 202 12.73 2.41 16.80
CA GLN A 202 12.99 3.17 15.57
C GLN A 202 13.61 4.52 15.92
N GLU A 203 14.77 4.80 15.34
CA GLU A 203 15.43 6.10 15.51
C GLU A 203 14.71 7.21 14.75
N ARG A 204 14.78 8.44 15.28
CA ARG A 204 14.31 9.63 14.56
C ARG A 204 15.32 10.05 13.50
N VAL A 205 14.85 10.15 12.27
CA VAL A 205 15.58 10.63 11.10
C VAL A 205 14.95 11.93 10.64
N VAL A 206 15.73 13.00 10.60
CA VAL A 206 15.26 14.32 10.13
C VAL A 206 15.58 14.54 8.66
N ARG A 207 16.67 13.92 8.17
CA ARG A 207 17.17 14.09 6.80
C ARG A 207 17.72 12.80 6.21
N ILE A 208 17.60 12.68 4.90
CA ILE A 208 18.27 11.64 4.11
C ILE A 208 19.20 12.26 3.07
N GLN A 209 20.34 11.60 2.81
CA GLN A 209 21.33 12.08 1.86
C GLN A 209 20.99 11.63 0.43
N LYS A 210 20.67 12.58 -0.46
CA LYS A 210 20.40 12.29 -1.88
C LYS A 210 21.67 12.08 -2.68
N LYS A 211 22.68 12.89 -2.40
CA LYS A 211 24.03 12.84 -2.96
C LYS A 211 24.97 13.59 -2.01
N PRO A 212 26.30 13.44 -2.11
CA PRO A 212 27.24 14.19 -1.28
C PRO A 212 26.92 15.69 -1.30
N GLY A 213 26.71 16.29 -0.12
CA GLY A 213 26.35 17.70 0.04
C GLY A 213 24.90 18.09 -0.32
N THR A 214 23.99 17.14 -0.55
CA THR A 214 22.55 17.42 -0.73
C THR A 214 21.71 16.50 0.14
N GLU A 215 21.08 17.11 1.14
CA GLU A 215 20.15 16.44 2.06
C GLU A 215 18.71 16.84 1.73
N ILE A 216 17.78 15.93 2.00
CA ILE A 216 16.34 16.15 1.88
C ILE A 216 15.72 15.88 3.25
N ASP A 217 14.93 16.83 3.73
CA ASP A 217 14.18 16.67 4.99
C ASP A 217 13.11 15.58 4.82
N VAL A 218 12.91 14.78 5.87
CA VAL A 218 11.85 13.77 6.00
C VAL A 218 11.04 14.05 7.28
N GLY A 219 9.98 13.28 7.53
CA GLY A 219 9.05 13.62 8.60
C GLY A 219 8.09 14.73 8.19
N ILE A 220 7.54 14.67 6.97
CA ILE A 220 6.73 15.76 6.44
C ILE A 220 5.39 15.98 7.17
N PHE A 221 4.96 15.04 8.01
CA PHE A 221 3.78 15.16 8.89
C PHE A 221 4.16 15.49 10.35
N THR A 222 5.42 15.86 10.61
CA THR A 222 5.87 16.37 11.92
C THR A 222 5.91 17.89 11.99
N ASN A 223 5.51 18.57 10.91
CA ASN A 223 5.45 20.02 10.77
C ASN A 223 4.44 20.44 9.66
N ASP A 224 4.29 21.74 9.41
CA ASP A 224 3.30 22.32 8.51
C ASP A 224 3.72 22.44 7.02
N SER A 225 4.89 21.91 6.64
CA SER A 225 5.41 22.05 5.27
C SER A 225 4.52 21.41 4.19
N PHE A 226 3.69 20.43 4.58
CA PHE A 226 2.73 19.69 3.74
C PHE A 226 1.28 19.83 4.22
N LYS A 227 0.93 20.95 4.88
CA LYS A 227 -0.41 21.20 5.42
C LYS A 227 -1.58 21.05 4.42
N GLU A 228 -1.32 21.15 3.11
CA GLU A 228 -2.33 20.94 2.08
C GLU A 228 -2.75 19.46 1.95
N ILE A 229 -1.89 18.53 2.36
CA ILE A 229 -2.23 17.09 2.37
C ILE A 229 -2.81 16.74 3.73
N SER A 230 -4.08 16.33 3.73
CA SER A 230 -4.83 15.93 4.92
C SER A 230 -4.42 14.56 5.44
N ALA A 231 -4.17 13.63 4.52
CA ALA A 231 -3.77 12.27 4.81
C ALA A 231 -3.08 11.62 3.60
N VAL A 232 -2.37 10.52 3.85
CA VAL A 232 -1.83 9.64 2.82
C VAL A 232 -2.45 8.25 2.94
N ILE A 233 -2.99 7.75 1.84
CA ILE A 233 -3.38 6.34 1.70
C ILE A 233 -2.21 5.58 1.09
N PHE A 234 -1.82 4.46 1.70
CA PHE A 234 -0.67 3.69 1.25
C PHE A 234 -0.96 2.18 1.30
N SER A 235 -0.43 1.44 0.34
CA SER A 235 -0.45 -0.02 0.38
C SER A 235 0.69 -0.64 -0.44
N THR A 236 1.32 -1.68 0.10
CA THR A 236 2.22 -2.58 -0.64
C THR A 236 1.54 -3.87 -1.08
N THR A 237 0.28 -4.08 -0.70
CA THR A 237 -0.46 -5.31 -1.02
C THR A 237 -1.60 -5.08 -2.01
N GLY A 238 -2.03 -3.83 -2.22
CA GLY A 238 -2.99 -3.37 -3.24
C GLY A 238 -2.47 -3.43 -4.67
N THR A 239 -2.04 -4.62 -5.10
CA THR A 239 -1.42 -4.87 -6.41
C THR A 239 -2.19 -5.95 -7.18
N PHE A 240 -1.70 -6.31 -8.37
CA PHE A 240 -2.26 -7.41 -9.18
C PHE A 240 -2.44 -8.72 -8.39
N GLY A 241 -1.63 -8.97 -7.35
CA GLY A 241 -1.79 -10.11 -6.47
C GLY A 241 -3.18 -10.21 -5.84
N LYS A 242 -3.84 -9.08 -5.52
CA LYS A 242 -5.20 -9.06 -4.93
C LYS A 242 -6.19 -9.70 -5.90
N ALA A 243 -6.15 -9.30 -7.17
CA ALA A 243 -7.00 -9.87 -8.21
C ALA A 243 -6.72 -11.36 -8.42
N VAL A 244 -5.45 -11.77 -8.32
CA VAL A 244 -5.07 -13.18 -8.37
C VAL A 244 -5.70 -13.98 -7.24
N ILE A 245 -5.66 -13.51 -6.00
CA ILE A 245 -6.30 -14.19 -4.87
C ILE A 245 -7.82 -14.23 -5.02
N GLU A 246 -8.44 -13.10 -5.35
CA GLU A 246 -9.88 -12.99 -5.53
C GLU A 246 -10.41 -13.89 -6.67
N SER A 247 -9.62 -14.06 -7.74
CA SER A 247 -9.98 -14.95 -8.86
C SER A 247 -9.99 -16.45 -8.52
N GLY A 248 -9.42 -16.84 -7.38
CA GLY A 248 -9.34 -18.22 -6.94
C GLY A 248 -8.36 -19.10 -7.73
N ILE A 249 -7.50 -18.52 -8.57
CA ILE A 249 -6.47 -19.30 -9.28
C ILE A 249 -5.49 -19.93 -8.27
N ASP A 250 -5.04 -21.15 -8.59
CA ASP A 250 -4.17 -21.90 -7.69
C ASP A 250 -2.77 -21.29 -7.65
N ARG A 251 -2.34 -20.89 -6.45
CA ARG A 251 -1.05 -20.25 -6.17
C ARG A 251 -0.54 -20.66 -4.81
N LEU A 252 0.76 -20.48 -4.59
CA LEU A 252 1.31 -20.42 -3.24
C LEU A 252 1.29 -18.97 -2.78
N VAL A 253 0.89 -18.76 -1.54
CA VAL A 253 0.77 -17.45 -0.91
C VAL A 253 1.68 -17.42 0.30
N ARG A 254 2.59 -16.44 0.34
CA ARG A 254 3.31 -16.08 1.55
C ARG A 254 2.74 -14.78 2.08
N SER A 255 2.18 -14.80 3.28
CA SER A 255 1.61 -13.62 3.93
C SER A 255 2.22 -13.40 5.31
N CYS A 256 2.39 -12.14 5.69
CA CYS A 256 2.68 -11.74 7.07
C CYS A 256 1.50 -10.95 7.61
N ARG A 257 0.95 -11.36 8.76
CA ARG A 257 -0.07 -10.61 9.48
C ARG A 257 0.50 -10.14 10.82
N TYR A 258 0.29 -8.87 11.15
CA TYR A 258 0.60 -8.29 12.45
C TYR A 258 -0.31 -8.92 13.50
N ARG A 259 0.23 -9.16 14.70
CA ARG A 259 -0.53 -9.72 15.82
C ARG A 259 -0.34 -8.84 17.05
N VAL A 260 -1.42 -8.57 17.77
CA VAL A 260 -1.40 -7.84 19.05
C VAL A 260 -2.54 -8.29 19.95
N ILE A 261 -2.27 -8.40 21.25
CA ILE A 261 -3.29 -8.64 22.28
C ILE A 261 -2.87 -8.01 23.60
N ASP A 262 -3.87 -7.58 24.38
CA ASP A 262 -3.68 -7.22 25.78
C ASP A 262 -3.32 -8.47 26.61
N LYS A 263 -2.29 -8.37 27.45
CA LYS A 263 -1.84 -9.48 28.30
C LYS A 263 -2.95 -10.01 29.21
N ASP A 264 -3.84 -9.13 29.70
CA ASP A 264 -4.96 -9.52 30.55
C ASP A 264 -6.04 -10.28 29.75
N LEU A 265 -6.09 -10.08 28.43
CA LEU A 265 -7.00 -10.78 27.52
C LEU A 265 -6.40 -12.05 26.92
N ALA A 266 -5.08 -12.19 26.94
CA ALA A 266 -4.39 -13.42 26.55
C ALA A 266 -4.75 -14.52 27.56
N GLN A 267 -5.82 -15.28 27.29
CA GLN A 267 -6.28 -16.35 28.17
C GLN A 267 -5.11 -17.25 28.56
N ALA A 268 -4.98 -17.51 29.86
CA ALA A 268 -3.96 -18.41 30.38
C ALA A 268 -4.04 -19.77 29.67
N GLY A 269 -3.07 -20.02 28.78
CA GLY A 269 -2.95 -21.28 28.05
C GLY A 269 -3.37 -21.27 26.57
N ASP A 270 -3.69 -20.14 25.93
CA ASP A 270 -3.77 -20.11 24.45
C ASP A 270 -2.36 -20.22 23.84
N PRO A 271 -2.00 -21.35 23.19
CA PRO A 271 -0.69 -21.53 22.61
C PRO A 271 -0.41 -20.59 21.42
N SER A 272 -1.42 -19.87 20.91
CA SER A 272 -1.26 -18.91 19.81
C SER A 272 -0.54 -17.61 20.21
N TRP A 273 -0.43 -17.34 21.52
CA TRP A 273 0.23 -16.17 22.10
C TRP A 273 1.49 -16.50 22.90
N SER A 274 2.01 -17.73 22.78
CA SER A 274 3.28 -18.10 23.42
C SER A 274 4.44 -17.28 22.86
N LEU A 275 5.27 -16.74 23.75
CA LEU A 275 6.46 -15.94 23.42
C LEU A 275 7.49 -16.74 22.61
N GLY A 276 8.28 -16.02 21.81
CA GLY A 276 9.35 -16.56 20.99
C GLY A 276 8.88 -17.03 19.61
N GLU A 277 9.70 -17.88 18.97
CA GLU A 277 9.43 -18.42 17.64
C GLU A 277 8.81 -19.82 17.69
N GLN A 278 7.78 -20.05 16.88
CA GLN A 278 7.17 -21.36 16.67
C GLN A 278 6.97 -21.65 15.19
N TYR A 279 7.23 -22.89 14.78
CA TYR A 279 7.04 -23.35 13.40
C TYR A 279 6.05 -24.52 13.40
N LEU A 280 4.99 -24.39 12.61
CA LEU A 280 3.87 -25.34 12.57
C LEU A 280 3.63 -25.77 11.12
N ALA A 281 3.58 -27.08 10.88
CA ALA A 281 3.09 -27.65 9.64
C ALA A 281 1.64 -28.10 9.84
N GLN A 282 0.69 -27.32 9.34
CA GLN A 282 -0.75 -27.55 9.52
C GLN A 282 -1.35 -28.43 8.43
N GLY A 283 -0.62 -28.63 7.33
CA GLY A 283 -0.98 -29.51 6.22
C GLY A 283 0.13 -29.58 5.18
N LYS A 284 -0.14 -30.25 4.05
CA LYS A 284 0.85 -30.46 2.98
C LYS A 284 1.35 -29.15 2.34
N LEU A 285 0.49 -28.13 2.27
CA LEU A 285 0.77 -26.82 1.70
C LEU A 285 0.25 -25.74 2.66
N ASP A 286 0.53 -25.90 3.96
CA ASP A 286 0.12 -24.95 4.98
C ASP A 286 1.12 -24.93 6.14
N PHE A 287 1.92 -23.88 6.17
CA PHE A 287 3.03 -23.69 7.11
C PHE A 287 2.85 -22.35 7.79
N LEU A 288 2.95 -22.34 9.12
CA LEU A 288 2.78 -21.15 9.94
C LEU A 288 3.99 -20.96 10.84
N LYS A 289 4.66 -19.82 10.71
CA LYS A 289 5.66 -19.31 11.65
C LYS A 289 4.99 -18.25 12.50
N ARG A 290 5.02 -18.44 13.81
CA ARG A 290 4.63 -17.42 14.79
C ARG A 290 5.87 -16.84 15.41
N TYR A 291 5.88 -15.53 15.57
CA TYR A 291 6.86 -14.85 16.39
C TYR A 291 6.12 -13.89 17.32
N ARG A 292 6.42 -13.98 18.62
CA ARG A 292 5.78 -13.18 19.67
C ARG A 292 6.83 -12.60 20.63
N TRP A 293 6.62 -11.36 21.02
CA TRP A 293 7.35 -10.68 22.10
C TRP A 293 6.36 -9.81 22.89
N GLU A 294 6.79 -9.28 24.03
CA GLU A 294 5.91 -8.52 24.91
C GLU A 294 6.58 -7.26 25.46
N ASP A 295 5.76 -6.27 25.82
CA ASP A 295 6.16 -5.14 26.66
C ASP A 295 5.51 -5.27 28.05
N GLU A 296 5.27 -4.17 28.78
CA GLU A 296 4.62 -4.21 30.09
C GLU A 296 3.16 -4.69 30.03
N SER A 297 2.43 -4.39 28.97
CA SER A 297 0.96 -4.52 28.90
C SER A 297 0.44 -5.34 27.72
N LEU A 298 1.22 -5.46 26.64
CA LEU A 298 0.79 -6.07 25.39
C LEU A 298 1.74 -7.22 24.98
N ILE A 299 1.17 -8.18 24.26
CA ILE A 299 1.93 -9.18 23.49
C ILE A 299 1.76 -8.82 22.01
N TYR A 300 2.88 -8.62 21.32
CA TYR A 300 2.90 -8.32 19.89
C TYR A 300 3.55 -9.45 19.12
N GLY A 301 3.39 -9.41 17.81
CA GLY A 301 4.04 -10.37 16.97
C GLY A 301 3.67 -10.30 15.51
N MET A 302 4.03 -11.38 14.84
CA MET A 302 3.63 -11.62 13.48
C MET A 302 3.36 -13.11 13.23
N ASP A 303 2.42 -13.35 12.32
CA ASP A 303 2.16 -14.65 11.74
C ASP A 303 2.61 -14.64 10.28
N VAL A 304 3.67 -15.39 9.99
CA VAL A 304 4.13 -15.64 8.62
C VAL A 304 3.58 -16.99 8.17
N ARG A 305 2.68 -16.96 7.18
CA ARG A 305 2.04 -18.16 6.64
C ARG A 305 2.44 -18.38 5.20
N ILE A 306 2.84 -19.62 4.87
CA ILE A 306 3.04 -20.09 3.49
C ILE A 306 1.96 -21.13 3.23
N CYS A 307 1.03 -20.85 2.33
CA CYS A 307 -0.10 -21.74 2.09
C CYS A 307 -0.60 -21.73 0.64
N SER A 308 -1.47 -22.67 0.28
CA SER A 308 -2.23 -22.59 -0.99
C SER A 308 -3.21 -21.43 -0.96
N SER A 309 -3.41 -20.75 -2.10
CA SER A 309 -4.43 -19.70 -2.26
C SER A 309 -5.84 -20.18 -1.90
N ARG A 310 -6.11 -21.49 -1.97
CA ARG A 310 -7.40 -22.09 -1.57
C ARG A 310 -7.71 -21.96 -0.08
N VAL A 311 -6.67 -21.88 0.76
CA VAL A 311 -6.82 -21.73 2.23
C VAL A 311 -6.51 -20.32 2.71
N HIS A 312 -5.79 -19.52 1.91
CA HIS A 312 -5.56 -18.11 2.20
C HIS A 312 -6.87 -17.31 2.17
N ARG A 313 -6.99 -16.32 3.06
CA ARG A 313 -8.12 -15.39 3.12
C ARG A 313 -7.59 -13.98 3.29
N GLU A 314 -8.07 -13.08 2.45
CA GLU A 314 -7.87 -11.64 2.59
C GLU A 314 -9.10 -10.92 2.00
N THR A 315 -9.39 -9.73 2.52
CA THR A 315 -10.37 -8.81 1.92
C THR A 315 -9.67 -7.85 0.95
N HIS A 316 -10.43 -7.02 0.23
CA HIS A 316 -9.81 -6.01 -0.64
C HIS A 316 -9.10 -4.92 0.18
N LEU A 317 -9.62 -4.62 1.37
CA LEU A 317 -9.11 -3.60 2.30
C LEU A 317 -7.88 -4.05 3.10
N ASP A 318 -7.63 -5.36 3.22
CA ASP A 318 -6.45 -5.90 3.90
C ASP A 318 -5.15 -5.28 3.39
N GLY A 319 -4.36 -4.69 4.29
CA GLY A 319 -3.06 -4.07 4.00
C GLY A 319 -3.16 -2.65 3.43
N LEU A 320 -4.29 -1.98 3.63
CA LEU A 320 -4.44 -0.54 3.45
C LEU A 320 -4.00 0.20 4.71
N HIS A 321 -3.20 1.25 4.53
CA HIS A 321 -2.72 2.12 5.59
C HIS A 321 -3.22 3.55 5.34
N ILE A 322 -3.75 4.18 6.38
CA ILE A 322 -4.11 5.61 6.39
C ILE A 322 -3.15 6.32 7.33
N TYR A 323 -2.47 7.34 6.82
CA TYR A 323 -1.56 8.21 7.54
C TYR A 323 -2.17 9.60 7.66
N TYR A 324 -2.40 10.08 8.87
CA TYR A 324 -3.06 11.36 9.11
C TYR A 324 -2.00 12.45 9.34
N ASN A 325 -2.21 13.60 8.70
CA ASN A 325 -1.35 14.77 8.93
C ASN A 325 -1.94 15.63 10.06
N PRO A 326 -1.31 15.71 11.24
CA PRO A 326 -1.83 16.54 12.33
C PRO A 326 -1.70 18.04 12.07
N TYR A 327 -0.92 18.44 11.05
CA TYR A 327 -0.74 19.83 10.63
C TYR A 327 -1.56 20.19 9.39
N ALA A 328 -2.52 19.34 8.99
CA ALA A 328 -3.36 19.61 7.83
C ALA A 328 -4.23 20.86 8.00
N GLU A 329 -4.34 21.67 6.96
CA GLU A 329 -5.23 22.84 6.90
C GLU A 329 -6.70 22.41 6.93
N HIS A 330 -7.03 21.34 6.20
CA HIS A 330 -8.34 20.67 6.24
C HIS A 330 -8.14 19.21 6.64
N PRO A 331 -8.14 18.86 7.94
CA PRO A 331 -7.83 17.50 8.38
C PRO A 331 -8.89 16.49 7.90
N LEU A 332 -8.42 15.30 7.53
CA LEU A 332 -9.29 14.16 7.24
C LEU A 332 -9.83 13.61 8.56
N ASP A 333 -11.14 13.42 8.67
CA ASP A 333 -11.75 12.80 9.85
C ASP A 333 -11.23 11.36 10.04
N PRO A 334 -10.57 11.02 11.17
CA PRO A 334 -10.11 9.67 11.46
C PRO A 334 -11.20 8.61 11.42
N GLY A 335 -12.45 8.97 11.72
CA GLY A 335 -13.61 8.08 11.64
C GLY A 335 -14.05 7.72 10.21
N THR A 336 -13.44 8.32 9.18
CA THR A 336 -13.82 8.10 7.78
C THR A 336 -13.56 6.66 7.33
N PHE A 337 -12.35 6.15 7.54
CA PHE A 337 -11.90 4.86 7.00
C PHE A 337 -12.06 3.71 8.01
N TRP A 338 -13.26 3.52 8.57
CA TRP A 338 -13.47 2.49 9.58
C TRP A 338 -13.65 1.09 8.98
N SER A 339 -12.65 0.23 9.15
CA SER A 339 -12.75 -1.22 8.88
C SER A 339 -11.82 -2.01 9.79
N ALA A 340 -12.15 -3.28 10.04
CA ALA A 340 -11.36 -4.15 10.92
C ALA A 340 -9.95 -4.48 10.37
N GLU A 341 -9.71 -4.23 9.08
CA GLU A 341 -8.49 -4.57 8.37
C GLU A 341 -7.59 -3.37 8.06
N ILE A 342 -8.13 -2.15 8.14
CA ILE A 342 -7.41 -0.92 7.79
C ILE A 342 -6.56 -0.51 8.99
N THR A 343 -5.30 -0.17 8.71
CA THR A 343 -4.38 0.35 9.74
C THR A 343 -4.40 1.88 9.74
N HIS A 344 -4.41 2.47 10.92
CA HIS A 344 -4.42 3.92 11.10
C HIS A 344 -3.10 4.35 11.74
N ASN A 345 -2.53 5.44 11.22
CA ASN A 345 -1.19 5.90 11.59
C ASN A 345 -1.24 7.41 11.83
N PHE A 346 -0.94 7.82 13.05
CA PHE A 346 -0.98 9.19 13.52
C PHE A 346 0.40 9.63 14.00
N TYR A 347 0.52 10.93 14.24
CA TYR A 347 1.67 11.54 14.88
C TYR A 347 1.18 12.41 16.03
N ASP A 348 1.54 12.04 17.26
CA ASP A 348 1.25 12.83 18.45
C ASP A 348 2.26 13.98 18.55
N VAL A 349 1.76 15.18 18.33
CA VAL A 349 2.55 16.42 18.37
C VAL A 349 3.04 16.75 19.79
N ALA A 350 2.28 16.38 20.83
CA ALA A 350 2.65 16.66 22.21
C ALA A 350 3.72 15.69 22.73
N ALA A 351 3.59 14.41 22.37
CA ALA A 351 4.58 13.38 22.71
C ALA A 351 5.78 13.36 21.76
N ASP A 352 5.72 14.10 20.65
CA ASP A 352 6.71 14.09 19.56
C ASP A 352 6.99 12.65 19.08
N GLY A 353 5.95 11.90 18.77
CA GLY A 353 6.05 10.47 18.47
C GLY A 353 4.92 9.91 17.62
N PRO A 354 5.13 8.79 16.93
CA PRO A 354 4.08 8.12 16.17
C PRO A 354 3.07 7.44 17.10
N GLN A 355 1.82 7.38 16.68
CA GLN A 355 0.80 6.51 17.25
C GLN A 355 0.27 5.62 16.12
N GLN A 356 0.49 4.31 16.23
CA GLN A 356 0.17 3.33 15.19
C GLN A 356 -0.94 2.40 15.69
N ASP A 357 -2.16 2.66 15.24
CA ASP A 357 -3.35 1.91 15.61
C ASP A 357 -3.59 0.83 14.56
N HIS A 358 -2.91 -0.30 14.73
CA HIS A 358 -2.96 -1.44 13.81
C HIS A 358 -3.83 -2.55 14.41
N PRO A 359 -4.90 -3.01 13.73
CA PRO A 359 -5.74 -4.08 14.26
C PRO A 359 -5.01 -5.43 14.31
N ASP A 360 -5.36 -6.29 15.27
CA ASP A 360 -4.88 -7.68 15.31
C ASP A 360 -5.24 -8.39 14.00
N GLY A 361 -4.25 -9.01 13.38
CA GLY A 361 -4.39 -9.70 12.10
C GLY A 361 -4.18 -8.81 10.88
N ALA A 362 -3.88 -7.51 11.00
CA ALA A 362 -3.63 -6.63 9.85
C ALA A 362 -2.59 -7.22 8.88
N LEU A 363 -2.90 -7.21 7.57
CA LEU A 363 -2.00 -7.75 6.55
C LEU A 363 -0.81 -6.80 6.31
N VAL A 364 0.39 -7.23 6.70
CA VAL A 364 1.63 -6.44 6.55
C VAL A 364 2.26 -6.65 5.17
N SER A 365 2.28 -7.89 4.68
CA SER A 365 2.81 -8.21 3.35
C SER A 365 2.19 -9.47 2.78
N ARG A 366 2.13 -9.52 1.44
CA ARG A 366 1.65 -10.68 0.68
C ARG A 366 2.41 -10.84 -0.63
N GLN A 367 2.93 -12.04 -0.84
CA GLN A 367 3.54 -12.47 -2.10
C GLN A 367 2.80 -13.69 -2.66
N VAL A 368 2.69 -13.75 -3.98
CA VAL A 368 2.03 -14.83 -4.72
C VAL A 368 3.05 -15.50 -5.63
N HIS A 369 3.10 -16.83 -5.58
CA HIS A 369 4.07 -17.64 -6.32
C HIS A 369 3.37 -18.73 -7.13
N ALA A 370 4.07 -19.23 -8.14
CA ALA A 370 3.64 -20.40 -8.88
C ALA A 370 3.51 -21.61 -7.92
N PRO A 371 2.45 -22.44 -8.06
CA PRO A 371 2.20 -23.58 -7.18
C PRO A 371 3.08 -24.79 -7.55
N ASN A 372 4.40 -24.63 -7.48
CA ASN A 372 5.36 -25.69 -7.81
C ASN A 372 6.36 -25.94 -6.67
N SER A 373 7.03 -27.09 -6.73
CA SER A 373 7.96 -27.54 -5.68
C SER A 373 9.16 -26.63 -5.51
N LEU A 374 9.66 -26.02 -6.59
CA LEU A 374 10.79 -25.09 -6.53
C LEU A 374 10.42 -23.83 -5.73
N ALA A 375 9.27 -23.23 -6.03
CA ALA A 375 8.76 -22.06 -5.31
C ALA A 375 8.48 -22.39 -3.85
N LEU A 376 7.87 -23.55 -3.57
CA LEU A 376 7.63 -23.99 -2.19
C LEU A 376 8.95 -24.16 -1.42
N ALA A 377 9.93 -24.87 -1.99
CA ALA A 377 11.22 -25.08 -1.36
C ALA A 377 11.91 -23.74 -1.08
N HIS A 378 11.93 -22.83 -2.05
CA HIS A 378 12.49 -21.49 -1.86
C HIS A 378 11.81 -20.74 -0.69
N LEU A 379 10.48 -20.75 -0.63
CA LEU A 379 9.72 -20.11 0.46
C LEU A 379 10.01 -20.73 1.82
N LEU A 380 10.08 -22.06 1.91
CA LEU A 380 10.34 -22.76 3.17
C LEU A 380 11.77 -22.49 3.68
N HIS A 381 12.77 -22.47 2.79
CA HIS A 381 14.13 -22.11 3.16
C HIS A 381 14.26 -20.63 3.57
N SER A 382 13.72 -19.71 2.76
CA SER A 382 13.85 -18.27 3.03
C SER A 382 13.08 -17.79 4.26
N ASN A 383 12.10 -18.56 4.74
CA ASN A 383 11.32 -18.24 5.95
C ASN A 383 11.66 -19.17 7.14
N GLY A 384 12.74 -19.94 7.06
CA GLY A 384 13.30 -20.69 8.21
C GLY A 384 12.59 -22.01 8.56
N PHE A 385 11.68 -22.50 7.72
CA PHE A 385 11.03 -23.81 7.92
C PHE A 385 11.94 -24.98 7.57
N MET A 386 12.94 -24.75 6.71
CA MET A 386 13.94 -25.75 6.30
C MET A 386 15.33 -25.13 6.37
N ARG A 387 16.30 -25.90 6.87
CA ARG A 387 17.72 -25.52 6.91
C ARG A 387 18.43 -25.97 5.65
#